data_AF-A0A926F1G9-F1
#
_entry.id   AF-A0A926F1G9-F1
#
_cell.length_a   1.000
_cell.length_b   1.000
_cell.length_c   1.000
_cell.angle_alpha   90.00
_cell.angle_beta   90.00
_cell.angle_gamma   90.00
#
_symmetry.space_group_name_H-M   'P 1'
#
loop_
_entity.id
_entity.type
_entity.pdbx_description
1 polymer ?
#
loop_
_entity_poly.entity_id
_entity_poly.type
_entity_poly.pdbx_seq_one_letter_code
_entity_poly.pdbx_strand_id
1 'polypeptide(L)'
;MSGINTQLRILEENNQQIKVSLVGAGLMGKGMVSQMMLMKGMIPAIVTSNKVEDAIESYTLAGISKEDIVIAKTLSDINVAMEKGKYVATDMTEYATKANLVDVVVDATGIPDVGARLAMDSIYNKKHIVMVNIEADVTVGPILNKLSKSAGVVYTGTAGDEPGAVQEIYDFADALGFDVVAIGKGKNNPIDYDATPDTVRQKALEKNLKPLRLASFVDGTNTMIEMAAMANATGFTPDVRGAHGPRATVKELPNIFRLKKDGGILNNYQVVDYVNGIAPGVFAIVTTNLPQVHQEMKYLSMGDGPNYVLYRPYHLTSLETPITVAKAVLYNEATIAPIDKPVAEVVTIAKKDLKKGERLDGIGEYTILGSIETYEKAKEENLLPIGLVNANTIVKRNIKKGEFITYDMVELDTSTFIYKLRQMQEAEF
;
A
#
# COMPACT_ATOMS: atom_id res chain seq x y z
N MET A 1 19.41 7.64 -1.93
CA MET A 1 18.61 8.87 -2.14
C MET A 1 19.44 10.16 -2.08
N SER A 2 20.62 10.24 -2.73
CA SER A 2 21.32 11.54 -2.79
C SER A 2 20.73 12.40 -3.91
N GLY A 3 20.17 13.56 -3.54
CA GLY A 3 19.97 14.66 -4.50
C GLY A 3 18.55 14.90 -5.03
N ILE A 4 17.51 14.18 -4.56
CA ILE A 4 16.12 14.42 -5.00
C ILE A 4 15.68 15.88 -4.79
N ASN A 5 16.03 16.45 -3.63
CA ASN A 5 15.80 17.85 -3.29
C ASN A 5 16.50 18.81 -4.28
N THR A 6 17.68 18.44 -4.77
CA THR A 6 18.45 19.23 -5.73
C THR A 6 17.80 19.18 -7.11
N GLN A 7 17.38 18.00 -7.56
CA GLN A 7 16.68 17.86 -8.85
C GLN A 7 15.33 18.60 -8.86
N LEU A 8 14.56 18.50 -7.76
CA LEU A 8 13.31 19.26 -7.61
C LEU A 8 13.53 20.78 -7.65
N ARG A 9 14.61 21.27 -7.03
CA ARG A 9 14.98 22.69 -7.13
C ARG A 9 15.39 23.09 -8.55
N ILE A 10 16.16 22.25 -9.25
CA ILE A 10 16.55 22.48 -10.65
C ILE A 10 15.31 22.59 -11.54
N LEU A 11 14.31 21.73 -11.35
CA LEU A 11 13.04 21.84 -12.09
C LEU A 11 12.40 23.22 -11.88
N GLU A 12 12.27 23.66 -10.63
CA GLU A 12 11.66 24.96 -10.32
C GLU A 12 12.45 26.14 -10.88
N GLU A 13 13.78 26.15 -10.74
CA GLU A 13 14.66 27.18 -11.30
C GLU A 13 14.54 27.27 -12.83
N ASN A 14 14.23 26.15 -13.50
CA ASN A 14 13.98 26.09 -14.93
C ASN A 14 12.51 26.33 -15.33
N ASN A 15 11.64 26.73 -14.39
CA ASN A 15 10.18 26.87 -14.60
C ASN A 15 9.51 25.58 -15.12
N GLN A 16 10.04 24.42 -14.72
CA GLN A 16 9.47 23.11 -14.97
C GLN A 16 8.87 22.55 -13.68
N GLN A 17 7.79 21.78 -13.80
CA GLN A 17 7.12 21.19 -12.66
C GLN A 17 6.60 19.81 -13.01
N ILE A 18 6.76 18.86 -12.09
CA ILE A 18 6.05 17.58 -12.13
C ILE A 18 4.58 17.85 -11.85
N LYS A 19 3.70 17.43 -12.75
CA LYS A 19 2.25 17.64 -12.67
C LYS A 19 1.55 16.38 -12.22
N VAL A 20 0.99 16.42 -11.02
CA VAL A 20 0.35 15.28 -10.38
C VAL A 20 -1.17 15.33 -10.56
N SER A 21 -1.75 14.20 -10.94
CA SER A 21 -3.20 13.97 -10.92
C SER A 21 -3.56 13.09 -9.73
N LEU A 22 -4.14 13.68 -8.69
CA LEU A 22 -4.55 12.98 -7.48
C LEU A 22 -6.02 12.58 -7.57
N VAL A 23 -6.32 11.30 -7.43
CA VAL A 23 -7.70 10.78 -7.39
C VAL A 23 -8.03 10.37 -5.96
N GLY A 24 -8.92 11.11 -5.31
CA GLY A 24 -9.32 10.93 -3.92
C GLY A 24 -8.91 12.10 -3.03
N ALA A 25 -9.86 12.97 -2.69
CA ALA A 25 -9.66 14.15 -1.83
C ALA A 25 -10.10 13.90 -0.37
N GLY A 26 -9.85 12.70 0.15
CA GLY A 26 -10.08 12.38 1.57
C GLY A 26 -9.02 12.99 2.50
N LEU A 27 -8.94 12.50 3.75
CA LEU A 27 -7.96 12.98 4.74
C LEU A 27 -6.51 12.94 4.21
N MET A 28 -6.09 11.79 3.67
CA MET A 28 -4.76 11.61 3.08
C MET A 28 -4.54 12.46 1.83
N GLY A 29 -5.56 12.54 0.95
CA GLY A 29 -5.49 13.34 -0.27
C GLY A 29 -5.29 14.83 0.02
N LYS A 30 -6.07 15.38 0.97
CA LYS A 30 -5.93 16.77 1.43
C LYS A 30 -4.53 17.04 1.99
N GLY A 31 -4.02 16.16 2.85
CA GLY A 31 -2.66 16.28 3.39
C GLY A 31 -1.58 16.24 2.30
N MET A 32 -1.75 15.40 1.28
CA MET A 32 -0.83 15.29 0.16
C MET A 32 -0.82 16.54 -0.73
N VAL A 33 -1.99 17.11 -1.03
CA VAL A 33 -2.12 18.39 -1.76
C VAL A 33 -1.39 19.50 -1.00
N SER A 34 -1.65 19.64 0.31
CA SER A 34 -0.95 20.61 1.16
C SER A 34 0.57 20.40 1.16
N GLN A 35 1.03 19.15 1.24
CA GLN A 35 2.45 18.85 1.26
C GLN A 35 3.15 19.17 -0.07
N MET A 36 2.52 18.84 -1.20
CA MET A 36 3.08 19.16 -2.53
C MET A 36 3.24 20.67 -2.72
N MET A 37 2.32 21.49 -2.18
CA MET A 37 2.43 22.96 -2.26
C MET A 37 3.63 23.54 -1.50
N LEU A 38 4.19 22.81 -0.54
CA LEU A 38 5.43 23.20 0.16
C LEU A 38 6.69 22.73 -0.57
N MET A 39 6.56 21.80 -1.52
CA MET A 39 7.68 21.21 -2.24
C MET A 39 8.06 22.02 -3.47
N LYS A 40 9.30 21.84 -3.89
CA LYS A 40 9.85 22.50 -5.09
C LYS A 40 9.62 21.66 -6.33
N GLY A 41 9.40 22.29 -7.47
CA GLY A 41 9.37 21.63 -8.79
C GLY A 41 8.24 20.60 -8.99
N MET A 42 7.16 20.68 -8.22
CA MET A 42 6.00 19.77 -8.31
C MET A 42 4.71 20.50 -7.95
N ILE A 43 3.59 20.14 -8.60
CA ILE A 43 2.27 20.66 -8.27
C ILE A 43 1.17 19.59 -8.31
N PRO A 44 0.15 19.68 -7.44
CA PRO A 44 -1.10 18.93 -7.54
C PRO A 44 -1.97 19.50 -8.68
N ALA A 45 -1.62 19.25 -9.94
CA ALA A 45 -2.25 19.89 -11.08
C ALA A 45 -3.75 19.56 -11.24
N ILE A 46 -4.15 18.33 -10.88
CA ILE A 46 -5.55 17.89 -10.87
C ILE A 46 -5.86 17.21 -9.53
N VAL A 47 -6.98 17.58 -8.91
CA VAL A 47 -7.58 16.82 -7.81
C VAL A 47 -8.96 16.36 -8.23
N THR A 48 -9.17 15.05 -8.21
CA THR A 48 -10.43 14.41 -8.55
C THR A 48 -11.10 13.84 -7.31
N SER A 49 -12.39 14.12 -7.14
CA SER A 49 -13.20 13.57 -6.04
C SER A 49 -14.65 13.41 -6.46
N ASN A 50 -15.33 12.35 -6.01
CA ASN A 50 -16.77 12.15 -6.25
C ASN A 50 -17.63 13.35 -5.80
N LYS A 51 -17.13 14.13 -4.85
CA LYS A 51 -17.67 15.45 -4.50
C LYS A 51 -16.61 16.49 -4.86
N VAL A 52 -16.89 17.27 -5.90
CA VAL A 52 -15.94 18.27 -6.40
C VAL A 52 -15.58 19.31 -5.33
N GLU A 53 -16.47 19.53 -4.37
CA GLU A 53 -16.24 20.39 -3.21
C GLU A 53 -15.05 19.93 -2.37
N ASP A 54 -14.85 18.62 -2.20
CA ASP A 54 -13.69 18.09 -1.45
C ASP A 54 -12.38 18.38 -2.19
N ALA A 55 -12.40 18.35 -3.53
CA ALA A 55 -11.25 18.71 -4.35
C ALA A 55 -10.92 20.21 -4.24
N ILE A 56 -11.93 21.08 -4.32
CA ILE A 56 -11.77 22.52 -4.11
C ILE A 56 -11.25 22.80 -2.69
N GLU A 57 -11.83 22.15 -1.68
CA GLU A 57 -11.42 22.30 -0.29
C GLU A 57 -9.95 21.94 -0.11
N SER A 58 -9.49 20.84 -0.70
CA SER A 58 -8.08 20.41 -0.64
C SER A 58 -7.10 21.50 -1.13
N TYR A 59 -7.44 22.18 -2.23
CA TYR A 59 -6.64 23.29 -2.75
C TYR A 59 -6.70 24.51 -1.83
N THR A 60 -7.88 24.87 -1.33
CA THR A 60 -8.01 26.04 -0.44
C THR A 60 -7.28 25.85 0.89
N LEU A 61 -7.29 24.64 1.45
CA LEU A 61 -6.50 24.29 2.64
C LEU A 61 -4.99 24.32 2.37
N ALA A 62 -4.58 24.08 1.13
CA ALA A 62 -3.20 24.19 0.69
C ALA A 62 -2.79 25.63 0.32
N GLY A 63 -3.67 26.62 0.53
CA GLY A 63 -3.38 28.05 0.30
C GLY A 63 -3.62 28.54 -1.13
N ILE A 64 -4.24 27.74 -2.00
CA ILE A 64 -4.59 28.15 -3.36
C ILE A 64 -5.84 29.02 -3.36
N SER A 65 -5.77 30.17 -4.03
CA SER A 65 -6.93 31.06 -4.23
C SER A 65 -7.99 30.38 -5.10
N LYS A 66 -9.27 30.62 -4.79
CA LYS A 66 -10.39 30.10 -5.61
C LYS A 66 -10.33 30.57 -7.07
N GLU A 67 -9.70 31.72 -7.34
CA GLU A 67 -9.51 32.26 -8.70
C GLU A 67 -8.48 31.46 -9.53
N ASP A 68 -7.66 30.66 -8.87
CA ASP A 68 -6.67 29.77 -9.48
C ASP A 68 -7.17 28.34 -9.64
N ILE A 69 -8.37 28.05 -9.13
CA ILE A 69 -9.02 26.74 -9.23
C ILE A 69 -10.08 26.78 -10.34
N VAL A 70 -9.96 25.89 -11.32
CA VAL A 70 -10.96 25.67 -12.36
C VAL A 70 -11.71 24.39 -12.08
N ILE A 71 -13.04 24.48 -12.01
CA ILE A 71 -13.91 23.31 -11.98
C ILE A 71 -14.12 22.84 -13.41
N ALA A 72 -13.62 21.66 -13.75
CA ALA A 72 -13.68 21.13 -15.11
C ALA A 72 -14.59 19.89 -15.19
N LYS A 73 -15.36 19.77 -16.28
CA LYS A 73 -16.29 18.65 -16.53
C LYS A 73 -15.96 17.86 -17.78
N THR A 74 -15.04 18.35 -18.62
CA THR A 74 -14.60 17.67 -19.83
C THR A 74 -13.07 17.62 -19.89
N LEU A 75 -12.52 16.66 -20.64
CA LEU A 75 -11.08 16.60 -20.89
C LEU A 75 -10.53 17.87 -21.54
N SER A 76 -11.32 18.51 -22.40
CA SER A 76 -10.94 19.79 -23.04
C SER A 76 -10.78 20.90 -22.01
N ASP A 77 -11.72 21.03 -21.08
CA ASP A 77 -11.65 22.05 -20.02
C ASP A 77 -10.43 21.83 -19.11
N ILE A 78 -10.14 20.57 -18.78
CA ILE A 78 -8.98 20.17 -17.97
C ILE A 78 -7.69 20.62 -18.67
N ASN A 79 -7.50 20.24 -19.93
CA ASN A 79 -6.28 20.58 -20.67
C ASN A 79 -6.10 22.10 -20.80
N VAL A 80 -7.17 22.83 -21.16
CA VAL A 80 -7.13 24.30 -21.28
C VAL A 80 -6.78 24.98 -19.96
N ALA A 81 -7.33 24.50 -18.83
CA ALA A 81 -7.01 25.04 -17.52
C ALA A 81 -5.55 24.79 -17.13
N MET A 82 -5.05 23.57 -17.34
CA MET A 82 -3.66 23.22 -17.04
C MET A 82 -2.65 23.98 -17.91
N GLU A 83 -2.95 24.19 -19.20
CA GLU A 83 -2.13 24.99 -20.12
C GLU A 83 -2.04 26.46 -19.70
N LYS A 84 -3.07 26.97 -19.01
CA LYS A 84 -3.09 28.32 -18.39
C LYS A 84 -2.46 28.36 -17.00
N GLY A 85 -1.88 27.25 -16.52
CA GLY A 85 -1.26 27.16 -15.19
C GLY A 85 -2.27 27.17 -14.04
N LYS A 86 -3.53 26.81 -14.28
CA LYS A 86 -4.58 26.71 -13.24
C LYS A 86 -4.60 25.32 -12.63
N TYR A 87 -5.07 25.25 -11.38
CA TYR A 87 -5.33 24.00 -10.67
C TYR A 87 -6.72 23.49 -11.03
N VAL A 88 -6.88 22.19 -11.25
CA VAL A 88 -8.13 21.62 -11.74
C VAL A 88 -8.82 20.79 -10.68
N ALA A 89 -10.05 21.16 -10.32
CA ALA A 89 -10.94 20.35 -9.51
C ALA A 89 -11.99 19.67 -10.41
N THR A 90 -12.19 18.36 -10.25
CA THR A 90 -13.20 17.62 -11.02
C THR A 90 -13.77 16.44 -10.24
N ASP A 91 -14.93 15.96 -10.67
CA ASP A 91 -15.58 14.72 -10.23
C ASP A 91 -15.56 13.63 -11.30
N MET A 92 -14.87 13.87 -12.41
CA MET A 92 -14.78 12.96 -13.54
C MET A 92 -13.51 12.11 -13.48
N THR A 93 -13.55 11.00 -12.73
CA THR A 93 -12.42 10.06 -12.55
C THR A 93 -11.80 9.58 -13.86
N GLU A 94 -12.59 9.39 -14.91
CA GLU A 94 -12.12 8.90 -16.21
C GLU A 94 -11.14 9.84 -16.93
N TYR A 95 -11.09 11.12 -16.55
CA TYR A 95 -10.17 12.09 -17.14
C TYR A 95 -8.88 12.27 -16.37
N ALA A 96 -8.82 11.77 -15.13
CA ALA A 96 -7.64 11.89 -14.26
C ALA A 96 -6.37 11.28 -14.90
N THR A 97 -6.53 10.30 -15.78
CA THR A 97 -5.44 9.59 -16.47
C THR A 97 -5.20 10.05 -17.91
N LYS A 98 -6.07 10.92 -18.46
CA LYS A 98 -6.08 11.29 -19.89
C LYS A 98 -5.55 12.70 -20.17
N ALA A 99 -5.41 13.53 -19.15
CA ALA A 99 -4.96 14.91 -19.30
C ALA A 99 -3.54 14.99 -19.87
N ASN A 100 -3.33 15.89 -20.84
CA ASN A 100 -2.13 15.92 -21.66
C ASN A 100 -0.85 16.20 -20.86
N LEU A 101 -0.95 17.11 -19.88
CA LEU A 101 0.18 17.62 -19.11
C LEU A 101 0.43 16.86 -17.79
N VAL A 102 -0.31 15.80 -17.47
CA VAL A 102 -0.07 15.01 -16.25
C VAL A 102 1.17 14.12 -16.46
N ASP A 103 2.05 14.03 -15.47
CA ASP A 103 3.20 13.11 -15.48
C ASP A 103 2.89 11.83 -14.70
N VAL A 104 2.22 11.99 -13.54
CA VAL A 104 1.97 10.92 -12.57
C VAL A 104 0.54 10.99 -12.08
N VAL A 105 -0.11 9.84 -11.99
CA VAL A 105 -1.40 9.65 -11.33
C VAL A 105 -1.16 9.06 -9.95
N VAL A 106 -1.92 9.51 -8.96
CA VAL A 106 -1.92 8.95 -7.60
C VAL A 106 -3.32 8.48 -7.27
N ASP A 107 -3.50 7.17 -7.06
CA ASP A 107 -4.75 6.62 -6.55
C ASP A 107 -4.76 6.65 -5.02
N ALA A 108 -5.58 7.56 -4.47
CA ALA A 108 -5.90 7.70 -3.06
C ALA A 108 -7.41 7.51 -2.78
N THR A 109 -8.11 6.79 -3.66
CA THR A 109 -9.55 6.51 -3.51
C THR A 109 -9.82 5.50 -2.40
N GLY A 110 -8.91 4.52 -2.28
CA GLY A 110 -9.01 3.40 -1.37
C GLY A 110 -10.18 2.46 -1.70
N ILE A 111 -10.61 2.41 -2.97
CA ILE A 111 -11.59 1.44 -3.47
C ILE A 111 -10.84 0.53 -4.45
N PRO A 112 -10.65 -0.78 -4.14
CA PRO A 112 -9.74 -1.63 -4.92
C PRO A 112 -10.06 -1.68 -6.42
N ASP A 113 -11.33 -1.82 -6.80
CA ASP A 113 -11.74 -1.88 -8.21
C ASP A 113 -11.46 -0.57 -8.98
N VAL A 114 -11.65 0.57 -8.33
CA VAL A 114 -11.34 1.88 -8.92
C VAL A 114 -9.83 2.03 -9.10
N GLY A 115 -9.04 1.60 -8.11
CA GLY A 115 -7.58 1.63 -8.21
C GLY A 115 -7.03 0.75 -9.31
N ALA A 116 -7.55 -0.47 -9.44
CA ALA A 116 -7.18 -1.39 -10.51
C ALA A 116 -7.45 -0.79 -11.90
N ARG A 117 -8.59 -0.10 -12.08
CA ARG A 117 -8.93 0.62 -13.31
C ARG A 117 -8.01 1.82 -13.54
N LEU A 118 -7.81 2.66 -12.54
CA LEU A 118 -6.93 3.83 -12.62
C LEU A 118 -5.51 3.43 -13.03
N ALA A 119 -4.98 2.36 -12.42
CA ALA A 119 -3.65 1.86 -12.76
C ALA A 119 -3.55 1.42 -14.21
N MET A 120 -4.49 0.59 -14.68
CA MET A 120 -4.49 0.15 -16.08
C MET A 120 -4.66 1.31 -17.07
N ASP A 121 -5.57 2.24 -16.77
CA ASP A 121 -5.79 3.42 -17.61
C ASP A 121 -4.56 4.33 -17.62
N SER A 122 -3.86 4.48 -16.49
CA SER A 122 -2.63 5.27 -16.41
C SER A 122 -1.50 4.64 -17.23
N ILE A 123 -1.33 3.31 -17.11
CA ILE A 123 -0.37 2.54 -17.90
C ILE A 123 -0.67 2.68 -19.40
N TYR A 124 -1.94 2.54 -19.79
CA TYR A 124 -2.37 2.68 -21.19
C TYR A 124 -2.12 4.10 -21.74
N ASN A 125 -2.37 5.14 -20.94
CA ASN A 125 -2.12 6.53 -21.31
C ASN A 125 -0.66 6.97 -21.08
N LYS A 126 0.25 6.04 -20.80
CA LYS A 126 1.68 6.27 -20.56
C LYS A 126 1.95 7.31 -19.46
N LYS A 127 1.21 7.20 -18.37
CA LYS A 127 1.43 7.96 -17.12
C LYS A 127 1.98 7.03 -16.06
N HIS A 128 2.93 7.50 -15.25
CA HIS A 128 3.33 6.78 -14.04
C HIS A 128 2.13 6.68 -13.09
N ILE A 129 2.06 5.63 -12.29
CA ILE A 129 0.99 5.42 -11.31
C ILE A 129 1.57 5.08 -9.94
N VAL A 130 1.13 5.84 -8.93
CA VAL A 130 1.38 5.58 -7.52
C VAL A 130 0.10 5.06 -6.86
N MET A 131 0.18 3.87 -6.30
CA MET A 131 -0.91 3.18 -5.61
C MET A 131 -0.80 3.43 -4.11
N VAL A 132 -1.63 4.33 -3.58
CA VAL A 132 -1.89 4.41 -2.12
C VAL A 132 -2.91 3.34 -1.71
N ASN A 133 -3.70 2.86 -2.67
CA ASN A 133 -4.65 1.77 -2.57
C ASN A 133 -3.94 0.42 -2.60
N ILE A 134 -3.31 0.08 -1.47
CA ILE A 134 -2.54 -1.14 -1.30
C ILE A 134 -3.39 -2.41 -1.45
N GLU A 135 -4.69 -2.34 -1.18
CA GLU A 135 -5.60 -3.45 -1.33
C GLU A 135 -5.72 -3.89 -2.80
N ALA A 136 -5.70 -2.95 -3.75
CA ALA A 136 -5.60 -3.26 -5.17
C ALA A 136 -4.23 -3.84 -5.53
N ASP A 137 -3.15 -3.28 -4.97
CA ASP A 137 -1.78 -3.71 -5.23
C ASP A 137 -1.54 -5.18 -4.86
N VAL A 138 -1.94 -5.61 -3.66
CA VAL A 138 -1.73 -7.01 -3.26
C VAL A 138 -2.62 -7.99 -4.04
N THR A 139 -3.67 -7.51 -4.69
CA THR A 139 -4.62 -8.36 -5.43
C THR A 139 -4.21 -8.53 -6.89
N VAL A 140 -3.80 -7.45 -7.56
CA VAL A 140 -3.52 -7.39 -9.02
C VAL A 140 -2.26 -6.58 -9.37
N GLY A 141 -1.47 -6.15 -8.40
CA GLY A 141 -0.23 -5.40 -8.62
C GLY A 141 0.81 -6.14 -9.47
N PRO A 142 1.04 -7.46 -9.32
CA PRO A 142 1.98 -8.19 -10.17
C PRO A 142 1.69 -8.05 -11.67
N ILE A 143 0.44 -8.24 -12.09
CA ILE A 143 0.08 -8.08 -13.51
C ILE A 143 0.17 -6.62 -13.95
N LEU A 144 -0.22 -5.65 -13.11
CA LEU A 144 -0.12 -4.23 -13.41
C LEU A 144 1.34 -3.77 -13.57
N ASN A 145 2.24 -4.20 -12.69
CA ASN A 145 3.67 -3.88 -12.79
C ASN A 145 4.31 -4.51 -14.04
N LYS A 146 3.90 -5.73 -14.42
CA LYS A 146 4.35 -6.34 -15.68
C LYS A 146 3.92 -5.52 -16.90
N LEU A 147 2.68 -5.06 -16.90
CA LEU A 147 2.14 -4.20 -17.97
C LEU A 147 2.81 -2.82 -17.99
N SER A 148 3.11 -2.23 -16.84
CA SER A 148 3.77 -0.92 -16.75
C SER A 148 5.18 -0.95 -17.31
N LYS A 149 5.96 -2.00 -17.00
CA LYS A 149 7.29 -2.24 -17.58
C LYS A 149 7.22 -2.30 -19.11
N SER A 150 6.20 -2.96 -19.66
CA SER A 150 5.97 -3.06 -21.11
C SER A 150 5.58 -1.71 -21.74
N ALA A 151 4.83 -0.87 -21.01
CA ALA A 151 4.43 0.46 -21.47
C ALA A 151 5.54 1.52 -21.37
N GLY A 152 6.58 1.24 -20.58
CA GLY A 152 7.69 2.16 -20.29
C GLY A 152 7.36 3.16 -19.19
N VAL A 153 6.50 2.80 -18.24
CA VAL A 153 6.13 3.66 -17.10
C VAL A 153 6.28 2.93 -15.77
N VAL A 154 6.38 3.71 -14.70
CA VAL A 154 6.51 3.19 -13.33
C VAL A 154 5.14 2.91 -12.74
N TYR A 155 4.95 1.68 -12.26
CA TYR A 155 3.91 1.31 -11.31
C TYR A 155 4.58 1.13 -9.95
N THR A 156 4.02 1.72 -8.90
CA THR A 156 4.63 1.66 -7.56
C THR A 156 3.58 1.86 -6.47
N GLY A 157 3.77 1.21 -5.33
CA GLY A 157 3.21 1.67 -4.05
C GLY A 157 3.88 2.96 -3.58
N THR A 158 3.53 3.43 -2.39
CA THR A 158 3.96 4.75 -1.88
C THR A 158 5.00 4.66 -0.76
N ALA A 159 5.89 5.65 -0.71
CA ALA A 159 6.64 5.99 0.50
C ALA A 159 5.68 6.46 1.61
N GLY A 160 6.15 6.38 2.86
CA GLY A 160 5.43 6.84 4.06
C GLY A 160 4.37 5.88 4.60
N ASP A 161 3.90 4.92 3.80
CA ASP A 161 3.21 3.75 4.32
C ASP A 161 4.24 2.70 4.77
N GLU A 162 3.85 1.81 5.68
CA GLU A 162 4.76 0.84 6.27
C GLU A 162 5.51 -0.02 5.23
N PRO A 163 4.89 -0.53 4.15
CA PRO A 163 5.60 -1.30 3.12
C PRO A 163 6.70 -0.50 2.43
N GLY A 164 6.40 0.74 2.00
CA GLY A 164 7.41 1.59 1.36
C GLY A 164 8.53 2.00 2.33
N ALA A 165 8.19 2.21 3.61
CA ALA A 165 9.17 2.47 4.66
C ALA A 165 10.09 1.26 4.93
N VAL A 166 9.54 0.04 4.92
CA VAL A 166 10.32 -1.20 5.03
C VAL A 166 11.21 -1.36 3.81
N GLN A 167 10.70 -1.08 2.60
CA GLN A 167 11.47 -1.24 1.37
C GLN A 167 12.76 -0.41 1.41
N GLU A 168 12.71 0.82 1.94
CA GLU A 168 13.91 1.66 2.07
C GLU A 168 15.02 1.01 2.93
N ILE A 169 14.65 0.44 4.09
CA ILE A 169 15.62 -0.21 4.97
C ILE A 169 16.05 -1.59 4.44
N TYR A 170 15.16 -2.28 3.72
CA TYR A 170 15.46 -3.52 3.01
C TYR A 170 16.50 -3.28 1.90
N ASP A 171 16.24 -2.32 1.00
CA ASP A 171 17.14 -1.98 -0.11
C ASP A 171 18.51 -1.57 0.41
N PHE A 172 18.57 -0.82 1.52
CA PHE A 172 19.82 -0.47 2.17
C PHE A 172 20.57 -1.70 2.69
N ALA A 173 19.88 -2.62 3.37
CA ALA A 173 20.49 -3.83 3.93
C ALA A 173 20.99 -4.78 2.84
N ASP A 174 20.17 -5.01 1.81
CA ASP A 174 20.48 -5.86 0.66
C ASP A 174 21.67 -5.28 -0.14
N ALA A 175 21.67 -3.96 -0.41
CA ALA A 175 22.76 -3.31 -1.13
C ALA A 175 24.11 -3.36 -0.38
N LEU A 176 24.10 -3.45 0.96
CA LEU A 176 25.30 -3.67 1.77
C LEU A 176 25.77 -5.14 1.79
N GLY A 177 24.96 -6.06 1.27
CA GLY A 177 25.25 -7.50 1.24
C GLY A 177 25.00 -8.20 2.57
N PHE A 178 24.11 -7.68 3.42
CA PHE A 178 23.67 -8.39 4.61
C PHE A 178 22.68 -9.51 4.27
N ASP A 179 22.71 -10.59 5.05
CA ASP A 179 21.66 -11.59 5.02
C ASP A 179 20.44 -11.03 5.77
N VAL A 180 19.38 -10.66 5.04
CA VAL A 180 18.15 -10.14 5.63
C VAL A 180 17.30 -11.32 6.11
N VAL A 181 17.16 -11.45 7.43
CA VAL A 181 16.47 -12.54 8.13
C VAL A 181 14.97 -12.37 8.13
N ALA A 182 14.50 -11.17 8.46
CA ALA A 182 13.07 -10.85 8.57
C ALA A 182 12.85 -9.36 8.32
N ILE A 183 11.70 -8.99 7.75
CA ILE A 183 11.25 -7.60 7.64
C ILE A 183 9.84 -7.46 8.19
N GLY A 184 9.48 -6.27 8.64
CA GLY A 184 8.15 -6.09 9.20
C GLY A 184 7.83 -4.71 9.73
N LYS A 185 6.65 -4.63 10.37
CA LYS A 185 6.12 -3.40 10.97
C LYS A 185 5.71 -3.57 12.42
N GLY A 186 5.61 -2.44 13.11
CA GLY A 186 4.98 -2.36 14.43
C GLY A 186 3.45 -2.25 14.37
N LYS A 187 2.79 -2.69 15.43
CA LYS A 187 1.36 -2.50 15.70
C LYS A 187 1.16 -2.11 17.16
N ASN A 188 0.39 -1.06 17.42
CA ASN A 188 0.21 -0.53 18.78
C ASN A 188 -0.77 -1.32 19.66
N ASN A 189 -1.71 -2.07 19.07
CA ASN A 189 -2.71 -2.81 19.82
C ASN A 189 -2.77 -4.26 19.32
N PRO A 190 -3.01 -5.25 20.19
CA PRO A 190 -3.34 -6.60 19.75
C PRO A 190 -4.50 -6.61 18.76
N ILE A 191 -4.53 -7.62 17.89
CA ILE A 191 -5.63 -7.79 16.93
C ILE A 191 -6.90 -8.16 17.69
N ASP A 192 -7.99 -7.45 17.36
CA ASP A 192 -9.34 -7.80 17.76
C ASP A 192 -10.13 -8.23 16.52
N TYR A 193 -10.19 -9.55 16.30
CA TYR A 193 -10.86 -10.16 15.16
C TYR A 193 -12.37 -9.86 15.07
N ASP A 194 -12.97 -9.38 16.17
CA ASP A 194 -14.39 -9.04 16.25
C ASP A 194 -14.66 -7.55 16.00
N ALA A 195 -13.63 -6.77 15.67
CA ALA A 195 -13.79 -5.36 15.36
C ALA A 195 -14.67 -5.14 14.12
N THR A 196 -15.62 -4.22 14.26
CA THR A 196 -16.57 -3.82 13.21
C THR A 196 -16.68 -2.30 13.20
N PRO A 197 -17.27 -1.69 12.16
CA PRO A 197 -17.51 -0.25 12.13
C PRO A 197 -18.24 0.28 13.37
N ASP A 198 -19.12 -0.52 13.99
CA ASP A 198 -19.86 -0.11 15.18
C ASP A 198 -19.02 -0.12 16.44
N THR A 199 -18.20 -1.15 16.65
CA THR A 199 -17.38 -1.28 17.88
C THR A 199 -16.31 -0.20 17.97
N VAL A 200 -15.82 0.30 16.83
CA VAL A 200 -14.78 1.33 16.77
C VAL A 200 -15.32 2.74 16.44
N ARG A 201 -16.64 2.88 16.24
CA ARG A 201 -17.25 4.11 15.69
C ARG A 201 -16.83 5.37 16.42
N GLN A 202 -16.96 5.39 17.74
CA GLN A 202 -16.65 6.56 18.56
C GLN A 202 -15.19 6.99 18.36
N LYS A 203 -14.25 6.06 18.53
CA LYS A 203 -12.80 6.30 18.38
C LYS A 203 -12.43 6.71 16.95
N ALA A 204 -13.14 6.20 15.94
CA ALA A 204 -12.92 6.59 14.55
C ALA A 204 -13.32 8.06 14.31
N LEU A 205 -14.48 8.47 14.81
CA LEU A 205 -14.97 9.84 14.67
C LEU A 205 -14.09 10.84 15.43
N GLU A 206 -13.62 10.51 16.63
CA GLU A 206 -12.65 11.32 17.38
C GLU A 206 -11.34 11.56 16.60
N LYS A 207 -10.99 10.62 15.72
CA LYS A 207 -9.78 10.69 14.87
C LYS A 207 -10.05 11.20 13.45
N ASN A 208 -11.27 11.64 13.14
CA ASN A 208 -11.69 12.01 11.78
C ASN A 208 -11.46 10.91 10.73
N LEU A 209 -11.60 9.64 11.13
CA LEU A 209 -11.46 8.47 10.26
C LEU A 209 -12.83 7.85 9.98
N LYS A 210 -12.97 7.22 8.80
CA LYS A 210 -14.13 6.37 8.52
C LYS A 210 -14.09 5.14 9.45
N PRO A 211 -15.20 4.77 10.12
CA PRO A 211 -15.20 3.63 11.04
C PRO A 211 -14.69 2.32 10.45
N LEU A 212 -15.05 2.00 9.19
CA LEU A 212 -14.55 0.80 8.50
C LEU A 212 -13.01 0.76 8.38
N ARG A 213 -12.36 1.92 8.20
CA ARG A 213 -10.89 2.00 8.13
C ARG A 213 -10.27 1.70 9.48
N LEU A 214 -10.84 2.24 10.55
CA LEU A 214 -10.35 1.92 11.89
C LEU A 214 -10.59 0.45 12.22
N ALA A 215 -11.72 -0.12 11.80
CA ALA A 215 -12.03 -1.53 12.02
C ALA A 215 -11.03 -2.46 11.30
N SER A 216 -10.65 -2.17 10.05
CA SER A 216 -9.61 -2.96 9.34
C SER A 216 -8.21 -2.83 9.95
N PHE A 217 -7.90 -1.71 10.60
CA PHE A 217 -6.68 -1.59 11.39
C PHE A 217 -6.75 -2.44 12.67
N VAL A 218 -7.90 -2.49 13.32
CA VAL A 218 -8.07 -3.19 14.61
C VAL A 218 -8.19 -4.72 14.41
N ASP A 219 -8.92 -5.17 13.39
CA ASP A 219 -9.08 -6.60 13.07
C ASP A 219 -7.84 -7.25 12.43
N GLY A 220 -6.82 -6.45 12.14
CA GLY A 220 -5.54 -6.91 11.63
C GLY A 220 -5.47 -7.02 10.10
N THR A 221 -6.59 -6.89 9.38
CA THR A 221 -6.63 -7.02 7.91
C THR A 221 -5.64 -6.08 7.22
N ASN A 222 -5.54 -4.84 7.67
CA ASN A 222 -4.57 -3.89 7.10
C ASN A 222 -3.12 -4.37 7.26
N THR A 223 -2.78 -4.91 8.43
CA THR A 223 -1.45 -5.48 8.70
C THR A 223 -1.12 -6.62 7.74
N MET A 224 -2.10 -7.48 7.44
CA MET A 224 -1.92 -8.59 6.50
C MET A 224 -1.69 -8.10 5.07
N ILE A 225 -2.39 -7.04 4.67
CA ILE A 225 -2.23 -6.39 3.36
C ILE A 225 -0.85 -5.73 3.23
N GLU A 226 -0.42 -4.99 4.24
CA GLU A 226 0.91 -4.37 4.23
C GLU A 226 2.04 -5.41 4.17
N MET A 227 1.93 -6.49 4.96
CA MET A 227 2.92 -7.58 4.91
C MET A 227 2.90 -8.31 3.55
N ALA A 228 1.74 -8.49 2.93
CA ALA A 228 1.66 -9.10 1.60
C ALA A 228 2.30 -8.23 0.52
N ALA A 229 2.18 -6.90 0.61
CA ALA A 229 2.90 -5.99 -0.27
C ALA A 229 4.42 -6.09 -0.07
N MET A 230 4.89 -6.11 1.19
CA MET A 230 6.32 -6.32 1.51
C MET A 230 6.83 -7.65 0.95
N ALA A 231 6.07 -8.74 1.15
CA ALA A 231 6.39 -10.07 0.66
C ALA A 231 6.53 -10.08 -0.87
N ASN A 232 5.51 -9.59 -1.58
CA ASN A 232 5.49 -9.59 -3.04
C ASN A 232 6.54 -8.65 -3.66
N ALA A 233 7.04 -7.66 -2.91
CA ALA A 233 8.12 -6.77 -3.36
C ALA A 233 9.54 -7.27 -3.04
N THR A 234 9.69 -8.28 -2.18
CA THR A 234 11.02 -8.78 -1.75
C THR A 234 11.22 -10.27 -2.06
N GLY A 235 10.15 -11.00 -2.34
CA GLY A 235 10.16 -12.46 -2.43
C GLY A 235 10.09 -13.16 -1.07
N PHE A 236 10.00 -12.42 0.02
CA PHE A 236 9.92 -12.97 1.37
C PHE A 236 8.51 -13.51 1.63
N THR A 237 8.38 -14.51 2.50
CA THR A 237 7.09 -15.18 2.76
C THR A 237 6.68 -15.11 4.22
N PRO A 238 5.37 -15.17 4.55
CA PRO A 238 4.97 -15.41 5.94
C PRO A 238 5.46 -16.78 6.40
N ASP A 239 6.08 -16.86 7.58
CA ASP A 239 6.61 -18.12 8.12
C ASP A 239 5.49 -19.09 8.57
N VAL A 240 4.32 -18.53 8.92
CA VAL A 240 3.08 -19.22 9.26
C VAL A 240 1.88 -18.39 8.77
N ARG A 241 0.73 -19.03 8.53
CA ARG A 241 -0.52 -18.33 8.17
C ARG A 241 -0.85 -17.26 9.22
N GLY A 242 -1.10 -16.04 8.77
CA GLY A 242 -1.37 -14.89 9.64
C GLY A 242 -0.14 -14.24 10.29
N ALA A 243 1.07 -14.75 10.01
CA ALA A 243 2.33 -14.38 10.67
C ALA A 243 2.34 -14.65 12.19
N HIS A 244 3.50 -14.47 12.85
CA HIS A 244 3.64 -14.80 14.28
C HIS A 244 3.10 -13.71 15.20
N GLY A 245 3.31 -12.43 14.88
CA GLY A 245 2.79 -11.31 15.67
C GLY A 245 3.26 -11.22 17.12
N PRO A 246 4.54 -11.49 17.48
CA PRO A 246 4.99 -11.47 18.87
C PRO A 246 4.86 -10.08 19.50
N ARG A 247 4.73 -10.02 20.83
CA ARG A 247 4.90 -8.77 21.58
C ARG A 247 6.38 -8.53 21.85
N ALA A 248 6.90 -7.38 21.44
CA ALA A 248 8.33 -7.08 21.61
C ALA A 248 8.64 -5.58 21.59
N THR A 249 9.80 -5.24 22.15
CA THR A 249 10.50 -3.97 21.99
C THR A 249 11.58 -4.10 20.91
N VAL A 250 12.09 -2.96 20.40
CA VAL A 250 13.14 -2.94 19.37
C VAL A 250 14.37 -3.77 19.76
N LYS A 251 14.77 -3.73 21.04
CA LYS A 251 15.95 -4.45 21.54
C LYS A 251 15.76 -5.97 21.58
N GLU A 252 14.53 -6.45 21.63
CA GLU A 252 14.22 -7.89 21.72
C GLU A 252 14.12 -8.54 20.33
N LEU A 253 13.87 -7.76 19.28
CA LEU A 253 13.63 -8.28 17.93
C LEU A 253 14.74 -9.21 17.41
N PRO A 254 16.04 -8.88 17.54
CA PRO A 254 17.10 -9.76 17.02
C PRO A 254 17.11 -11.14 17.67
N ASN A 255 16.66 -11.27 18.92
CA ASN A 255 16.59 -12.55 19.63
C ASN A 255 15.32 -13.34 19.29
N ILE A 256 14.20 -12.64 19.10
CA ILE A 256 12.92 -13.27 18.75
C ILE A 256 12.96 -13.82 17.33
N PHE A 257 13.40 -13.00 16.37
CA PHE A 257 13.50 -13.35 14.94
C PHE A 257 14.77 -14.16 14.66
N ARG A 258 14.83 -15.35 15.25
CA ARG A 258 15.83 -16.40 14.99
C ARG A 258 15.10 -17.69 14.64
N LEU A 259 15.81 -18.65 14.06
CA LEU A 259 15.26 -19.98 13.85
C LEU A 259 14.92 -20.64 15.19
N LYS A 260 13.91 -21.50 15.21
CA LYS A 260 13.52 -22.29 16.40
C LYS A 260 14.67 -23.12 16.97
N LYS A 261 15.51 -23.68 16.09
CA LYS A 261 16.72 -24.43 16.52
C LYS A 261 17.72 -23.56 17.29
N ASP A 262 17.66 -22.25 17.09
CA ASP A 262 18.52 -21.25 17.71
C ASP A 262 17.79 -20.47 18.83
N GLY A 263 16.61 -20.94 19.26
CA GLY A 263 15.83 -20.35 20.36
C GLY A 263 14.92 -19.18 19.96
N GLY A 264 14.74 -18.91 18.67
CA GLY A 264 13.75 -17.94 18.18
C GLY A 264 12.42 -18.58 17.79
N ILE A 265 11.60 -17.83 17.04
CA ILE A 265 10.24 -18.26 16.66
C ILE A 265 10.12 -18.79 15.22
N LEU A 266 11.12 -18.55 14.37
CA LEU A 266 11.02 -18.77 12.93
C LEU A 266 11.29 -20.22 12.51
N ASN A 267 10.56 -20.73 11.53
CA ASN A 267 10.91 -21.96 10.84
C ASN A 267 11.97 -21.71 9.76
N ASN A 268 11.88 -20.56 9.07
CA ASN A 268 12.81 -20.16 8.00
C ASN A 268 13.25 -18.69 8.13
N TYR A 269 14.29 -18.30 7.40
CA TYR A 269 14.65 -16.90 7.18
C TYR A 269 13.96 -16.35 5.92
N GLN A 270 14.19 -15.06 5.63
CA GLN A 270 13.54 -14.31 4.55
C GLN A 270 12.01 -14.25 4.75
N VAL A 271 11.62 -13.82 5.94
CA VAL A 271 10.21 -13.80 6.36
C VAL A 271 9.66 -12.38 6.47
N VAL A 272 8.38 -12.22 6.17
CA VAL A 272 7.62 -11.02 6.57
C VAL A 272 6.83 -11.31 7.84
N ASP A 273 6.85 -10.38 8.79
CA ASP A 273 6.07 -10.49 10.03
C ASP A 273 5.68 -9.11 10.59
N TYR A 274 4.91 -9.09 11.67
CA TYR A 274 4.58 -7.89 12.41
C TYR A 274 4.85 -8.08 13.90
N VAL A 275 4.94 -6.97 14.63
CA VAL A 275 5.21 -6.99 16.07
C VAL A 275 4.14 -6.18 16.79
N ASN A 276 3.58 -6.75 17.85
CA ASN A 276 2.74 -6.02 18.81
C ASN A 276 3.64 -5.15 19.71
N GLY A 277 3.93 -3.94 19.26
CA GLY A 277 4.90 -3.00 19.82
C GLY A 277 5.49 -2.14 18.72
N ILE A 278 6.47 -1.30 19.07
CA ILE A 278 7.36 -0.57 18.15
C ILE A 278 6.69 0.32 17.07
N ALA A 279 5.39 0.62 17.19
CA ALA A 279 4.71 1.55 16.28
C ALA A 279 4.71 2.99 16.84
N PRO A 280 4.82 4.03 15.99
CA PRO A 280 5.03 3.96 14.55
C PRO A 280 6.45 3.50 14.20
N GLY A 281 6.58 2.72 13.13
CA GLY A 281 7.89 2.28 12.66
C GLY A 281 7.91 0.90 12.04
N VAL A 282 9.05 0.62 11.41
CA VAL A 282 9.31 -0.57 10.62
C VAL A 282 10.72 -1.09 10.88
N PHE A 283 10.95 -2.38 10.66
CA PHE A 283 12.21 -3.02 10.98
C PHE A 283 12.68 -4.02 9.90
N ALA A 284 13.99 -4.21 9.85
CA ALA A 284 14.66 -5.30 9.16
C ALA A 284 15.65 -5.96 10.13
N ILE A 285 15.61 -7.28 10.22
CA ILE A 285 16.57 -8.08 10.97
C ILE A 285 17.63 -8.57 10.00
N VAL A 286 18.88 -8.28 10.30
CA VAL A 286 20.02 -8.58 9.42
C VAL A 286 21.06 -9.42 10.16
N THR A 287 21.80 -10.21 9.40
CA THR A 287 22.95 -10.96 9.89
C THR A 287 24.06 -11.00 8.84
N THR A 288 25.16 -11.65 9.18
CA THR A 288 26.34 -11.85 8.34
C THR A 288 27.05 -13.11 8.80
N ASN A 289 27.86 -13.73 7.94
CA ASN A 289 28.74 -14.84 8.30
C ASN A 289 30.19 -14.38 8.59
N LEU A 290 30.50 -13.09 8.44
CA LEU A 290 31.86 -12.56 8.55
C LEU A 290 32.18 -12.12 9.99
N PRO A 291 33.18 -12.73 10.67
CA PRO A 291 33.51 -12.40 12.06
C PRO A 291 33.92 -10.94 12.26
N GLN A 292 34.60 -10.34 11.28
CA GLN A 292 35.01 -8.93 11.35
C GLN A 292 33.81 -7.99 11.34
N VAL A 293 32.78 -8.30 10.55
CA VAL A 293 31.56 -7.50 10.49
C VAL A 293 30.78 -7.63 11.80
N HIS A 294 30.71 -8.82 12.40
CA HIS A 294 30.14 -8.97 13.75
C HIS A 294 30.88 -8.15 14.81
N GLN A 295 32.22 -8.16 14.78
CA GLN A 295 33.04 -7.36 15.68
C GLN A 295 32.74 -5.86 15.52
N GLU A 296 32.61 -5.38 14.28
CA GLU A 296 32.28 -4.00 13.98
C GLU A 296 30.86 -3.62 14.40
N MET A 297 29.85 -4.45 14.09
CA MET A 297 28.46 -4.24 14.53
C MET A 297 28.36 -4.15 16.06
N LYS A 298 29.09 -5.00 16.79
CA LYS A 298 29.18 -4.93 18.25
C LYS A 298 29.86 -3.65 18.72
N TYR A 299 30.97 -3.25 18.09
CA TYR A 299 31.66 -1.99 18.39
C TYR A 299 30.76 -0.77 18.16
N LEU A 300 29.93 -0.79 17.10
CA LEU A 300 28.93 0.23 16.78
C LEU A 300 27.66 0.16 17.66
N SER A 301 27.66 -0.67 18.71
CA SER A 301 26.56 -0.82 19.66
C SER A 301 25.25 -1.36 19.04
N MET A 302 25.34 -2.12 17.95
CA MET A 302 24.17 -2.75 17.31
C MET A 302 23.66 -3.98 18.08
N GLY A 303 24.45 -4.52 19.01
CA GLY A 303 24.13 -5.68 19.84
C GLY A 303 25.25 -6.74 19.82
N ASP A 304 25.04 -7.83 20.54
CA ASP A 304 26.02 -8.94 20.62
C ASP A 304 26.00 -9.88 19.41
N GLY A 305 25.01 -9.75 18.52
CA GLY A 305 24.82 -10.63 17.37
C GLY A 305 24.20 -12.00 17.74
N PRO A 306 24.11 -12.92 16.77
CA PRO A 306 24.52 -12.75 15.37
C PRO A 306 23.51 -11.94 14.54
N ASN A 307 22.30 -11.73 15.06
CA ASN A 307 21.28 -10.91 14.40
C ASN A 307 21.31 -9.49 14.95
N TYR A 308 20.98 -8.52 14.10
CA TYR A 308 20.91 -7.09 14.42
C TYR A 308 19.62 -6.52 13.86
N VAL A 309 19.15 -5.39 14.41
CA VAL A 309 17.95 -4.71 13.94
C VAL A 309 18.31 -3.37 13.30
N LEU A 310 17.82 -3.15 12.08
CA LEU A 310 17.70 -1.84 11.46
C LEU A 310 16.26 -1.37 11.66
N TYR A 311 16.08 -0.20 12.27
CA TYR A 311 14.77 0.29 12.67
C TYR A 311 14.54 1.73 12.20
N ARG A 312 13.43 1.97 11.52
CA ARG A 312 12.96 3.31 11.17
C ARG A 312 11.80 3.68 12.10
N PRO A 313 11.97 4.60 13.06
CA PRO A 313 10.99 4.90 14.11
C PRO A 313 9.85 5.85 13.68
N TYR A 314 9.63 5.99 12.37
CA TYR A 314 8.63 6.89 11.82
C TYR A 314 8.27 6.49 10.40
N HIS A 315 7.10 6.96 9.96
CA HIS A 315 6.65 7.01 8.60
C HIS A 315 5.52 8.07 8.55
N LEU A 316 5.55 8.98 7.57
CA LEU A 316 4.67 10.16 7.52
C LEU A 316 3.49 9.98 6.56
N THR A 317 3.19 8.74 6.16
CA THR A 317 2.02 8.37 5.35
C THR A 317 1.96 9.19 4.05
N SER A 318 0.81 9.81 3.75
CA SER A 318 0.58 10.61 2.55
C SER A 318 1.53 11.79 2.38
N LEU A 319 2.24 12.22 3.43
CA LEU A 319 3.22 13.30 3.34
C LEU A 319 4.53 12.86 2.65
N GLU A 320 4.83 11.56 2.58
CA GLU A 320 6.01 11.06 1.85
C GLU A 320 5.68 10.63 0.42
N THR A 321 4.40 10.44 0.06
CA THR A 321 3.99 10.06 -1.30
C THR A 321 4.60 10.95 -2.40
N PRO A 322 4.72 12.29 -2.24
CA PRO A 322 5.38 13.13 -3.24
C PRO A 322 6.85 12.75 -3.53
N ILE A 323 7.57 12.13 -2.58
CA ILE A 323 8.92 11.59 -2.82
C ILE A 323 8.86 10.44 -3.82
N THR A 324 7.83 9.60 -3.74
CA THR A 324 7.60 8.50 -4.70
C THR A 324 7.28 9.05 -6.09
N VAL A 325 6.42 10.08 -6.17
CA VAL A 325 6.12 10.79 -7.42
C VAL A 325 7.41 11.31 -8.05
N ALA A 326 8.26 11.98 -7.26
CA ALA A 326 9.53 12.51 -7.73
C ALA A 326 10.49 11.40 -8.20
N LYS A 327 10.59 10.27 -7.47
CA LYS A 327 11.38 9.11 -7.90
C LYS A 327 10.92 8.53 -9.24
N ALA A 328 9.61 8.39 -9.41
CA ALA A 328 9.03 7.84 -10.63
C ALA A 328 9.36 8.70 -11.85
N VAL A 329 9.27 10.03 -11.75
CA VAL A 329 9.51 10.95 -12.89
C VAL A 329 10.99 11.21 -13.13
N LEU A 330 11.76 11.47 -12.07
CA LEU A 330 13.15 11.90 -12.20
C LEU A 330 14.10 10.74 -12.50
N TYR A 331 13.79 9.56 -11.96
CA TYR A 331 14.71 8.42 -12.00
C TYR A 331 14.09 7.17 -12.63
N ASN A 332 12.79 7.20 -12.98
CA ASN A 332 12.06 6.01 -13.45
C ASN A 332 12.16 4.85 -12.45
N GLU A 333 12.13 5.18 -11.16
CA GLU A 333 12.28 4.22 -10.06
C GLU A 333 10.98 4.09 -9.25
N ALA A 334 10.62 2.85 -8.93
CA ALA A 334 9.57 2.55 -7.96
C ALA A 334 10.08 2.80 -6.52
N THR A 335 9.16 3.12 -5.62
CA THR A 335 9.42 3.02 -4.17
C THR A 335 9.26 1.61 -3.67
N ILE A 336 8.18 0.94 -4.08
CA ILE A 336 7.93 -0.47 -3.80
C ILE A 336 7.03 -1.00 -4.92
N ALA A 337 7.34 -2.17 -5.47
CA ALA A 337 6.50 -2.81 -6.47
C ALA A 337 6.69 -4.33 -6.42
N PRO A 338 5.66 -5.12 -6.75
CA PRO A 338 5.82 -6.57 -6.83
C PRO A 338 6.92 -6.96 -7.84
N ILE A 339 7.85 -7.83 -7.44
CA ILE A 339 9.04 -8.12 -8.27
C ILE A 339 8.74 -9.01 -9.48
N ASP A 340 7.90 -10.03 -9.29
CA ASP A 340 7.49 -11.03 -10.28
C ASP A 340 6.18 -11.71 -9.84
N LYS A 341 5.99 -13.00 -10.13
CA LYS A 341 4.95 -13.87 -9.58
C LYS A 341 4.77 -13.63 -8.07
N PRO A 342 3.53 -13.43 -7.59
CA PRO A 342 3.29 -13.24 -6.16
C PRO A 342 3.75 -14.45 -5.33
N VAL A 343 4.30 -14.16 -4.15
CA VAL A 343 4.76 -15.14 -3.16
C VAL A 343 3.84 -15.20 -1.94
N ALA A 344 2.99 -14.18 -1.76
CA ALA A 344 2.00 -14.11 -0.70
C ALA A 344 0.64 -13.60 -1.21
N GLU A 345 -0.42 -14.01 -0.51
CA GLU A 345 -1.81 -13.66 -0.75
C GLU A 345 -2.47 -13.22 0.57
N VAL A 346 -3.42 -12.29 0.50
CA VAL A 346 -4.31 -12.00 1.64
C VAL A 346 -5.61 -12.76 1.45
N VAL A 347 -5.76 -13.85 2.19
CA VAL A 347 -6.91 -14.75 2.10
C VAL A 347 -8.05 -14.32 3.03
N THR A 348 -9.27 -14.71 2.68
CA THR A 348 -10.49 -14.26 3.35
C THR A 348 -10.91 -15.20 4.48
N ILE A 349 -11.26 -14.64 5.64
CA ILE A 349 -11.84 -15.35 6.80
C ILE A 349 -13.24 -14.81 7.08
N ALA A 350 -14.20 -15.69 7.38
CA ALA A 350 -15.52 -15.28 7.86
C ALA A 350 -15.44 -14.68 9.28
N LYS A 351 -15.84 -13.41 9.44
CA LYS A 351 -15.87 -12.71 10.74
C LYS A 351 -17.08 -13.10 11.61
N LYS A 352 -18.11 -13.66 10.99
CA LYS A 352 -19.33 -14.17 11.66
C LYS A 352 -19.83 -15.45 10.96
N ASP A 353 -20.81 -16.12 11.57
CA ASP A 353 -21.55 -17.18 10.88
C ASP A 353 -22.32 -16.58 9.70
N LEU A 354 -22.12 -17.13 8.50
CA LEU A 354 -22.73 -16.70 7.25
C LEU A 354 -23.66 -17.80 6.72
N LYS A 355 -24.82 -17.41 6.21
CA LYS A 355 -25.80 -18.36 5.63
C LYS A 355 -25.71 -18.37 4.11
N LYS A 356 -26.06 -19.52 3.50
CA LYS A 356 -26.28 -19.59 2.05
C LYS A 356 -27.27 -18.50 1.60
N GLY A 357 -26.90 -17.78 0.53
CA GLY A 357 -27.66 -16.67 -0.03
C GLY A 357 -27.37 -15.31 0.61
N GLU A 358 -26.61 -15.26 1.72
CA GLU A 358 -26.17 -14.00 2.32
C GLU A 358 -25.13 -13.32 1.43
N ARG A 359 -25.13 -11.99 1.43
CA ARG A 359 -24.10 -11.18 0.75
C ARG A 359 -22.95 -10.89 1.72
N LEU A 360 -21.74 -10.99 1.21
CA LEU A 360 -20.58 -10.45 1.92
C LEU A 360 -20.56 -8.93 1.80
N ASP A 361 -19.78 -8.29 2.65
CA ASP A 361 -19.52 -6.86 2.62
C ASP A 361 -18.12 -6.56 2.07
N GLY A 362 -17.23 -6.00 2.88
CA GLY A 362 -15.91 -5.56 2.45
C GLY A 362 -14.92 -5.46 3.61
N ILE A 363 -13.70 -5.05 3.28
CA ILE A 363 -12.61 -4.91 4.25
C ILE A 363 -13.00 -3.90 5.35
N GLY A 364 -12.81 -4.31 6.60
CA GLY A 364 -13.14 -3.48 7.77
C GLY A 364 -14.62 -3.42 8.11
N GLU A 365 -15.46 -4.21 7.45
CA GLU A 365 -16.88 -4.32 7.77
C GLU A 365 -17.17 -5.53 8.67
N TYR A 366 -18.30 -6.20 8.49
CA TYR A 366 -18.88 -7.15 9.44
C TYR A 366 -18.74 -8.62 9.03
N THR A 367 -18.60 -8.91 7.74
CA THR A 367 -18.68 -10.31 7.26
C THR A 367 -17.33 -10.99 7.14
N ILE A 368 -16.26 -10.22 6.88
CA ILE A 368 -14.95 -10.78 6.55
C ILE A 368 -13.79 -10.02 7.22
N LEU A 369 -12.66 -10.72 7.35
CA LEU A 369 -11.34 -10.17 7.68
C LEU A 369 -10.25 -10.92 6.90
N GLY A 370 -9.05 -10.36 6.82
CA GLY A 370 -7.93 -10.91 6.05
C GLY A 370 -6.88 -11.62 6.88
N SER A 371 -6.21 -12.61 6.29
CA SER A 371 -5.00 -13.25 6.83
C SER A 371 -3.97 -13.44 5.72
N ILE A 372 -2.69 -13.22 6.01
CA ILE A 372 -1.64 -13.49 5.03
C ILE A 372 -1.37 -14.99 4.93
N GLU A 373 -1.16 -15.49 3.72
CA GLU A 373 -0.69 -16.85 3.44
C GLU A 373 0.29 -16.80 2.26
N THR A 374 1.14 -17.81 2.15
CA THR A 374 1.94 -18.05 0.94
C THR A 374 1.03 -18.25 -0.28
N TYR A 375 1.43 -17.70 -1.42
CA TYR A 375 0.65 -17.79 -2.66
C TYR A 375 0.40 -19.24 -3.08
N GLU A 376 1.41 -20.11 -2.90
CA GLU A 376 1.30 -21.54 -3.21
C GLU A 376 0.21 -22.24 -2.40
N LYS A 377 0.20 -22.07 -1.07
CA LYS A 377 -0.84 -22.67 -0.22
C LYS A 377 -2.22 -22.08 -0.47
N ALA A 378 -2.30 -20.77 -0.73
CA ALA A 378 -3.56 -20.14 -1.08
C ALA A 378 -4.16 -20.77 -2.35
N LYS A 379 -3.33 -21.08 -3.35
CA LYS A 379 -3.74 -21.77 -4.58
C LYS A 379 -4.10 -23.24 -4.33
N GLU A 380 -3.29 -23.96 -3.55
CA GLU A 380 -3.53 -25.37 -3.19
C GLU A 380 -4.86 -25.55 -2.45
N GLU A 381 -5.14 -24.67 -1.48
CA GLU A 381 -6.35 -24.71 -0.65
C GLU A 381 -7.55 -23.98 -1.28
N ASN A 382 -7.42 -23.47 -2.52
CA ASN A 382 -8.45 -22.72 -3.24
C ASN A 382 -8.98 -21.49 -2.45
N LEU A 383 -8.13 -20.87 -1.64
CA LEU A 383 -8.47 -19.75 -0.76
C LEU A 383 -8.82 -18.50 -1.57
N LEU A 384 -9.84 -17.77 -1.12
CA LEU A 384 -10.32 -16.57 -1.80
C LEU A 384 -9.48 -15.34 -1.41
N PRO A 385 -8.82 -14.64 -2.36
CA PRO A 385 -8.19 -13.35 -2.11
C PRO A 385 -9.20 -12.30 -1.69
N ILE A 386 -8.93 -11.61 -0.57
CA ILE A 386 -9.88 -10.69 0.05
C ILE A 386 -10.23 -9.49 -0.84
N GLY A 387 -9.30 -9.04 -1.68
CA GLY A 387 -9.53 -7.91 -2.59
C GLY A 387 -10.53 -8.18 -3.72
N LEU A 388 -10.94 -9.44 -3.90
CA LEU A 388 -12.02 -9.81 -4.83
C LEU A 388 -13.41 -9.74 -4.17
N VAL A 389 -13.48 -9.68 -2.85
CA VAL A 389 -14.75 -9.64 -2.11
C VAL A 389 -15.33 -8.24 -2.13
N ASN A 390 -16.62 -8.16 -2.40
CA ASN A 390 -17.41 -6.92 -2.34
C ASN A 390 -18.87 -7.23 -2.01
N ALA A 391 -19.69 -6.18 -1.89
CA ALA A 391 -21.12 -6.25 -1.57
C ALA A 391 -21.96 -7.12 -2.54
N ASN A 392 -21.44 -7.41 -3.73
CA ASN A 392 -22.10 -8.26 -4.72
C ASN A 392 -21.75 -9.74 -4.57
N THR A 393 -20.79 -10.09 -3.72
CA THR A 393 -20.36 -11.48 -3.48
C THR A 393 -21.41 -12.24 -2.66
N ILE A 394 -21.85 -13.41 -3.15
CA ILE A 394 -22.94 -14.18 -2.55
C ILE A 394 -22.41 -15.50 -1.99
N VAL A 395 -22.80 -15.83 -0.76
CA VAL A 395 -22.42 -17.08 -0.08
C VAL A 395 -23.21 -18.27 -0.64
N LYS A 396 -22.54 -19.34 -1.07
CA LYS A 396 -23.17 -20.52 -1.71
C LYS A 396 -23.51 -21.65 -0.74
N ARG A 397 -22.90 -21.67 0.45
CA ARG A 397 -23.13 -22.63 1.53
C ARG A 397 -23.02 -21.96 2.89
N ASN A 398 -23.51 -22.55 3.96
CA ASN A 398 -23.27 -21.98 5.29
C ASN A 398 -21.77 -22.02 5.62
N ILE A 399 -21.23 -20.94 6.19
CA ILE A 399 -19.82 -20.77 6.55
C ILE A 399 -19.78 -20.35 8.03
N LYS A 400 -18.90 -20.98 8.83
CA LYS A 400 -18.78 -20.64 10.26
C LYS A 400 -17.83 -19.48 10.50
N LYS A 401 -18.06 -18.72 11.56
CA LYS A 401 -17.09 -17.73 12.04
C LYS A 401 -15.71 -18.37 12.20
N GLY A 402 -14.68 -17.73 11.67
CA GLY A 402 -13.30 -18.20 11.67
C GLY A 402 -12.94 -19.17 10.55
N GLU A 403 -13.91 -19.63 9.75
CA GLU A 403 -13.63 -20.47 8.58
C GLU A 403 -13.00 -19.63 7.46
N PHE A 404 -11.97 -20.17 6.82
CA PHE A 404 -11.38 -19.59 5.62
C PHE A 404 -12.32 -19.79 4.44
N ILE A 405 -12.58 -18.71 3.70
CA ILE A 405 -13.48 -18.72 2.55
C ILE A 405 -12.68 -19.11 1.31
N THR A 406 -13.16 -20.10 0.58
CA THR A 406 -12.61 -20.56 -0.70
C THR A 406 -13.44 -20.05 -1.88
N TYR A 407 -12.88 -20.09 -3.09
CA TYR A 407 -13.60 -19.69 -4.30
C TYR A 407 -14.92 -20.44 -4.51
N ASP A 408 -15.00 -21.73 -4.16
CA ASP A 408 -16.20 -22.55 -4.38
C ASP A 408 -17.34 -22.26 -3.39
N MET A 409 -17.02 -21.66 -2.24
CA MET A 409 -17.97 -21.27 -1.19
C MET A 409 -18.78 -20.01 -1.53
N VAL A 410 -18.35 -19.23 -2.52
CA VAL A 410 -19.00 -17.96 -2.89
C VAL A 410 -19.23 -17.84 -4.40
N GLU A 411 -20.10 -16.93 -4.78
CA GLU A 411 -20.28 -16.42 -6.14
C GLU A 411 -19.76 -14.99 -6.17
N LEU A 412 -18.68 -14.76 -6.95
CA LEU A 412 -18.02 -13.45 -7.05
C LEU A 412 -18.68 -12.57 -8.11
N ASP A 413 -18.54 -11.25 -7.94
CA ASP A 413 -18.90 -10.28 -8.96
C ASP A 413 -17.86 -10.23 -10.08
N THR A 414 -18.11 -11.03 -11.11
CA THR A 414 -17.25 -11.14 -12.30
C THR A 414 -17.29 -9.92 -13.22
N SER A 415 -18.19 -8.96 -12.96
CA SER A 415 -18.30 -7.74 -13.77
C SER A 415 -17.19 -6.72 -13.46
N THR A 416 -16.63 -6.78 -12.24
CA THR A 416 -15.59 -5.89 -11.74
C THR A 416 -14.31 -5.94 -12.58
N PHE A 417 -13.60 -4.82 -12.62
CA PHE A 417 -12.35 -4.72 -13.35
C PHE A 417 -11.21 -5.45 -12.63
N ILE A 418 -11.16 -5.35 -11.30
CA ILE A 418 -10.17 -6.07 -10.49
C ILE A 418 -10.29 -7.59 -10.65
N TYR A 419 -11.51 -8.13 -10.76
CA TYR A 419 -11.70 -9.55 -11.06
C TYR A 419 -11.11 -9.93 -12.43
N LYS A 420 -11.38 -9.14 -13.48
CA LYS A 420 -10.86 -9.39 -14.83
C LYS A 420 -9.33 -9.33 -14.87
N LEU A 421 -8.72 -8.35 -14.20
CA LEU A 421 -7.27 -8.27 -14.06
C LEU A 421 -6.71 -9.45 -13.26
N ARG A 422 -7.41 -9.90 -12.21
CA ARG A 422 -7.00 -11.08 -11.47
C ARG A 422 -7.02 -12.34 -12.33
N GLN A 423 -8.04 -12.51 -13.18
CA GLN A 423 -8.06 -13.64 -14.13
C GLN A 423 -6.88 -13.57 -15.12
N MET A 424 -6.51 -12.38 -15.57
CA MET A 424 -5.31 -12.18 -16.40
C MET A 424 -4.03 -12.54 -15.63
N GLN A 425 -3.94 -12.17 -14.35
CA GLN A 425 -2.82 -12.53 -13.48
C GLN A 425 -2.71 -14.05 -13.29
N GLU A 426 -3.82 -14.75 -13.04
CA GLU A 426 -3.85 -16.21 -12.87
C GLU A 426 -3.53 -16.98 -14.17
N ALA A 427 -3.80 -16.38 -15.33
CA ALA A 427 -3.41 -16.97 -16.61
C ALA A 427 -1.91 -16.80 -16.91
N GLU A 428 -1.28 -15.78 -16.32
CA GLU A 428 0.13 -15.46 -16.53
C GLU A 428 1.06 -16.24 -15.59
N PHE A 429 0.64 -16.53 -14.36
CA PHE A 429 1.45 -17.10 -13.28
C PHE A 429 0.91 -18.40 -12.66
#